data_AF-A0A1J4KA03-F1
#
_entry.id   AF-A0A1J4KA03-F1
#
_cell.length_a   1.000
_cell.length_b   1.000
_cell.length_c   1.000
_cell.angle_alpha   90.00
_cell.angle_beta   90.00
_cell.angle_gamma   90.00
#
_symmetry.space_group_name_H-M   'P 1'
#
loop_
_entity.id
_entity.type
_entity.pdbx_description
1 polymer ?
#
loop_
_entity_poly.entity_id
_entity_poly.type
_entity_poly.pdbx_seq_one_letter_code
_entity_poly.pdbx_strand_id
1 'polypeptide(L)'
;MNRKLFTIEKSTLHLNYRKSYNIKINFLNFFMKQKRRPQTALRLNFSDYDSDTKINPYDLPDDHEVFKLRDAEQEQITREMKTFTQKPLMYRNCPAALPSLGPCPSHLFKNTKKNRTISRATSRMKNYGECVQPVGPEYQCKEELHDFVNQKREIFFVQLLIDRKKKEIERIRGQEHAEAAVFKDQENKIAETKNQYKMTSNQLEAELSRLRKIADIAAKQRAEASASLKIKKARLLNIENEIAVNEETARAYRNYHSFLKAVELDYDRETLFKNPKLILDELEKLENDNLFLFEKCAKLKYDQERISSKINAEIEKVVDEQNSIYGSSSRISNMFNTEIIENSSLPRTPEIIALDDELARLTIIINDAYAECFGKCADISPLIMLEKIENELEAMFKESKSIPEKEILEKQNAKEKERREKQRIEKQMAQILEQQAKNDAAIQRSKMPIKKRTGRPLVERCIPIKVCRHVNTRNLDEEYQERLLYGPISD
;
A
#
# COMPACT_ATOMS: atom_id res chain seq x y z
N MET A 1 -2.18 -54.54 40.24
CA MET A 1 -1.95 -55.84 39.57
C MET A 1 -2.04 -55.58 38.07
N ASN A 2 -1.09 -55.74 37.16
CA ASN A 2 0.27 -56.29 37.06
C ASN A 2 0.91 -55.49 35.91
N ARG A 3 1.98 -54.68 36.03
CA ARG A 3 3.42 -55.03 36.11
C ARG A 3 3.83 -56.40 35.54
N LYS A 4 4.45 -56.38 34.35
CA LYS A 4 5.63 -57.14 33.89
C LYS A 4 6.25 -56.29 32.75
N LEU A 5 7.38 -55.58 32.83
CA LEU A 5 8.78 -55.94 33.19
C LEU A 5 9.30 -57.17 32.45
N PHE A 6 10.32 -56.97 31.59
CA PHE A 6 11.61 -57.69 31.46
C PHE A 6 12.36 -57.02 30.27
N THR A 7 13.28 -56.08 30.51
CA THR A 7 14.76 -56.18 30.67
C THR A 7 15.53 -56.51 29.37
N ILE A 8 16.29 -55.54 28.84
CA ILE A 8 17.76 -55.35 28.95
C ILE A 8 18.54 -56.29 28.01
N GLU A 9 19.25 -55.70 27.03
CA GLU A 9 20.69 -55.87 26.90
C GLU A 9 21.33 -54.75 26.06
N LYS A 10 22.35 -54.13 26.66
CA LYS A 10 23.27 -53.17 26.07
C LYS A 10 24.53 -53.91 25.62
N SER A 11 25.23 -53.27 24.68
CA SER A 11 26.66 -53.40 24.36
C SER A 11 27.06 -54.47 23.34
N THR A 12 27.56 -54.05 22.19
CA THR A 12 29.00 -53.81 22.02
C THR A 12 29.29 -53.10 20.69
N LEU A 13 30.29 -52.23 20.78
CA LEU A 13 30.77 -51.29 19.77
C LEU A 13 31.76 -51.97 18.81
N HIS A 14 31.90 -51.31 17.66
CA HIS A 14 33.05 -51.31 16.76
C HIS A 14 33.35 -52.63 16.02
N LEU A 15 33.11 -52.62 14.71
CA LEU A 15 34.21 -52.72 13.74
C LEU A 15 33.77 -52.27 12.33
N ASN A 16 34.57 -51.37 11.77
CA ASN A 16 34.91 -51.19 10.37
C ASN A 16 33.85 -50.63 9.39
N TYR A 17 33.92 -49.33 9.09
CA TYR A 17 34.80 -48.75 8.05
C TYR A 17 34.74 -49.48 6.69
N ARG A 18 33.60 -49.39 5.99
CA ARG A 18 33.55 -49.37 4.51
C ARG A 18 32.13 -49.13 4.00
N LYS A 19 31.60 -47.91 4.14
CA LYS A 19 30.43 -47.46 3.34
C LYS A 19 30.22 -45.93 3.32
N SER A 20 31.26 -45.15 3.63
CA SER A 20 31.19 -43.67 3.65
C SER A 20 31.83 -42.98 2.45
N TYR A 21 31.95 -43.65 1.30
CA TYR A 21 32.55 -43.07 0.09
C TYR A 21 31.75 -43.25 -1.20
N ASN A 22 30.43 -43.44 -1.14
CA ASN A 22 29.62 -43.43 -2.37
C ASN A 22 28.20 -42.83 -2.27
N ILE A 23 27.91 -42.06 -1.22
CA ILE A 23 26.63 -41.33 -1.10
C ILE A 23 26.84 -39.80 -0.98
N LYS A 24 28.09 -39.33 -0.83
CA LYS A 24 28.44 -37.90 -0.85
C LYS A 24 28.63 -37.30 -2.26
N ILE A 25 28.44 -38.09 -3.33
CA ILE A 25 28.59 -37.60 -4.71
C ILE A 25 27.24 -37.22 -5.37
N ASN A 26 26.10 -37.65 -4.83
CA ASN A 26 24.78 -37.31 -5.41
C ASN A 26 23.88 -36.43 -4.53
N PHE A 27 24.35 -35.97 -3.37
CA PHE A 27 23.60 -35.02 -2.52
C PHE A 27 24.17 -33.59 -2.52
N LEU A 28 25.38 -33.39 -3.06
CA LEU A 28 25.98 -32.05 -3.19
C LEU A 28 25.61 -31.33 -4.51
N ASN A 29 24.91 -32.01 -5.43
CA ASN A 29 24.41 -31.42 -6.68
C ASN A 29 22.91 -31.09 -6.68
N PHE A 30 22.22 -31.25 -5.54
CA PHE A 30 20.78 -30.99 -5.46
C PHE A 30 20.39 -29.81 -4.55
N PHE A 31 21.30 -29.32 -3.69
CA PHE A 31 21.03 -28.23 -2.75
C PHE A 31 21.95 -27.00 -2.92
N MET A 32 22.20 -26.63 -4.18
CA MET A 32 22.78 -25.32 -4.56
C MET A 32 22.03 -24.74 -5.78
N LYS A 33 20.70 -24.86 -5.79
CA LYS A 33 19.84 -24.10 -6.73
C LYS A 33 19.37 -22.81 -6.05
N GLN A 34 20.27 -21.83 -6.00
CA GLN A 34 19.89 -20.47 -5.66
C GLN A 34 18.88 -19.94 -6.69
N LYS A 35 17.71 -19.51 -6.23
CA LYS A 35 16.78 -18.69 -7.01
C LYS A 35 17.46 -17.36 -7.33
N ARG A 36 17.79 -17.14 -8.60
CA ARG A 36 18.28 -15.87 -9.13
C ARG A 36 17.14 -14.83 -9.10
N ARG A 37 17.39 -13.68 -8.48
CA ARG A 37 16.66 -12.42 -8.72
C ARG A 37 17.16 -11.78 -10.04
N PRO A 38 16.34 -11.00 -10.76
CA PRO A 38 16.71 -10.45 -12.06
C PRO A 38 17.85 -9.44 -11.93
N GLN A 39 18.98 -9.74 -12.58
CA GLN A 39 20.09 -8.80 -12.75
C GLN A 39 19.75 -7.88 -13.93
N THR A 40 19.65 -6.58 -13.64
CA THR A 40 19.80 -5.50 -14.63
C THR A 40 21.17 -5.66 -15.31
N ALA A 41 21.15 -5.83 -16.62
CA ALA A 41 22.35 -6.12 -17.41
C ALA A 41 23.15 -4.85 -17.71
N LEU A 42 24.12 -4.54 -16.86
CA LEU A 42 25.36 -3.87 -17.26
C LEU A 42 26.51 -4.69 -16.67
N ARG A 43 26.81 -5.82 -17.33
CA ARG A 43 28.11 -6.49 -17.17
C ARG A 43 29.06 -5.88 -18.18
N LEU A 44 30.02 -5.12 -17.66
CA LEU A 44 31.28 -4.85 -18.34
C LEU A 44 31.99 -6.20 -18.54
N ASN A 45 32.21 -6.58 -19.79
CA ASN A 45 33.02 -7.73 -20.14
C ASN A 45 34.49 -7.39 -19.83
N PHE A 46 34.99 -7.89 -18.70
CA PHE A 46 36.41 -8.05 -18.43
C PHE A 46 36.79 -9.51 -18.71
N SER A 47 36.85 -9.86 -20.00
CA SER A 47 37.55 -11.07 -20.47
C SER A 47 37.67 -11.01 -21.99
N ASP A 48 38.58 -10.16 -22.47
CA ASP A 48 39.23 -10.27 -23.78
C ASP A 48 40.56 -9.52 -23.65
N TYR A 49 41.52 -10.16 -22.97
CA TYR A 49 42.94 -9.82 -23.11
C TYR A 49 43.49 -10.77 -24.18
N ASP A 50 43.17 -10.47 -25.43
CA ASP A 50 44.03 -10.86 -26.53
C ASP A 50 45.08 -9.75 -26.68
N SER A 51 46.32 -10.16 -26.47
CA SER A 51 47.52 -9.39 -26.77
C SER A 51 47.61 -9.20 -28.29
N ASP A 52 47.27 -8.01 -28.78
CA ASP A 52 48.06 -7.22 -29.74
C ASP A 52 47.27 -5.99 -30.19
N THR A 53 47.96 -4.85 -30.29
CA THR A 53 47.48 -3.48 -30.60
C THR A 53 46.89 -2.67 -29.43
N LYS A 54 47.79 -2.00 -28.69
CA LYS A 54 47.43 -0.80 -27.91
C LYS A 54 47.01 0.30 -28.89
N ILE A 55 45.72 0.45 -29.15
CA ILE A 55 45.19 1.64 -29.81
C ILE A 55 44.83 2.65 -28.71
N ASN A 56 45.49 3.79 -28.74
CA ASN A 56 45.29 4.88 -27.80
C ASN A 56 43.88 5.47 -28.01
N PRO A 57 43.05 5.60 -26.97
CA PRO A 57 41.67 6.12 -27.09
C PRO A 57 41.58 7.61 -27.48
N TYR A 58 42.73 8.27 -27.70
CA TYR A 58 42.83 9.64 -28.21
C TYR A 58 43.53 9.72 -29.57
N ASP A 59 43.92 8.59 -30.17
CA ASP A 59 44.41 8.57 -31.55
C ASP A 59 43.20 8.60 -32.49
N LEU A 60 43.20 9.58 -33.39
CA LEU A 60 42.19 9.64 -34.45
C LEU A 60 42.41 8.45 -35.40
N PRO A 61 41.35 7.69 -35.74
CA PRO A 61 41.45 6.59 -36.68
C PRO A 61 42.00 7.09 -38.02
N ASP A 62 42.76 6.24 -38.72
CA ASP A 62 43.28 6.55 -40.05
C ASP A 62 42.12 6.89 -41.01
N ASP A 63 42.30 7.89 -41.88
CA ASP A 63 41.22 8.45 -42.69
C ASP A 63 40.52 7.35 -43.52
N HIS A 64 41.28 6.36 -43.99
CA HIS A 64 40.76 5.21 -44.72
C HIS A 64 39.81 4.31 -43.91
N GLU A 65 39.95 4.20 -42.59
CA GLU A 65 39.00 3.49 -41.72
C GLU A 65 37.74 4.31 -41.49
N VAL A 66 37.87 5.64 -41.33
CA VAL A 66 36.72 6.54 -41.20
C VAL A 66 35.86 6.53 -42.46
N PHE A 67 36.48 6.52 -43.65
CA PHE A 67 35.75 6.41 -44.91
C PHE A 67 35.06 5.06 -45.06
N LYS A 68 35.71 3.94 -44.71
CA LYS A 68 35.05 2.61 -44.73
C LYS A 68 33.86 2.52 -43.78
N LEU A 69 33.96 3.09 -42.59
CA LEU A 69 32.86 3.12 -41.63
C LEU A 69 31.71 3.99 -42.14
N ARG A 70 32.02 5.14 -42.74
CA ARG A 70 31.03 6.03 -43.36
C ARG A 70 30.33 5.38 -44.55
N ASP A 71 31.08 4.68 -45.40
CA ASP A 71 30.52 3.97 -46.56
C ASP A 71 29.65 2.80 -46.09
N ALA A 72 30.07 2.05 -45.07
CA ALA A 72 29.28 0.99 -44.46
C ALA A 72 28.00 1.51 -43.80
N GLU A 73 28.06 2.67 -43.13
CA GLU A 73 26.91 3.34 -42.53
C GLU A 73 25.94 3.85 -43.61
N GLN A 74 26.45 4.44 -44.69
CA GLN A 74 25.62 4.83 -45.84
C GLN A 74 24.99 3.62 -46.55
N GLU A 75 25.71 2.51 -46.66
CA GLU A 75 25.14 1.26 -47.17
C GLU A 75 24.04 0.70 -46.25
N GLN A 76 24.20 0.79 -44.94
CA GLN A 76 23.16 0.38 -43.99
C GLN A 76 21.93 1.28 -44.11
N ILE A 77 22.11 2.61 -44.13
CA ILE A 77 21.01 3.58 -44.30
C ILE A 77 20.29 3.34 -45.63
N THR A 78 21.02 3.11 -46.72
CA THR A 78 20.40 2.86 -48.04
C THR A 78 19.69 1.51 -48.08
N ARG A 79 20.20 0.46 -47.41
CA ARG A 79 19.48 -0.82 -47.24
C ARG A 79 18.21 -0.65 -46.41
N GLU A 80 18.28 0.09 -45.31
CA GLU A 80 17.12 0.39 -44.47
C GLU A 80 16.06 1.20 -45.23
N MET A 81 16.46 2.21 -45.99
CA MET A 81 15.56 2.97 -46.87
C MET A 81 14.92 2.09 -47.96
N LYS A 82 15.66 1.14 -48.55
CA LYS A 82 15.12 0.15 -49.50
C LYS A 82 14.12 -0.79 -48.83
N THR A 83 14.39 -1.27 -47.62
CA THR A 83 13.45 -2.14 -46.89
C THR A 83 12.22 -1.37 -46.39
N PHE A 84 12.37 -0.11 -45.99
CA PHE A 84 11.27 0.78 -45.60
C PHE A 84 10.39 1.14 -46.81
N THR A 85 11.00 1.33 -47.99
CA THR A 85 10.27 1.61 -49.23
C THR A 85 9.50 0.42 -49.80
N GLN A 86 9.90 -0.81 -49.48
CA GLN A 86 9.20 -2.04 -49.89
C GLN A 86 8.01 -2.42 -48.98
N LYS A 87 7.82 -1.77 -47.82
CA LYS A 87 6.69 -2.05 -46.93
C LYS A 87 5.37 -1.44 -47.45
N PRO A 88 4.22 -2.12 -47.25
CA PRO A 88 2.91 -1.59 -47.63
C PRO A 88 2.59 -0.24 -46.95
N LEU A 89 1.81 0.61 -47.61
CA LEU A 89 1.54 2.00 -47.21
C LEU A 89 0.98 2.13 -45.78
N MET A 90 0.19 1.15 -45.33
CA MET A 90 -0.36 1.07 -43.96
C MET A 90 0.73 1.06 -42.87
N TYR A 91 1.90 0.48 -43.14
CA TYR A 91 3.01 0.40 -42.16
C TYR A 91 3.93 1.63 -42.18
N ARG A 92 3.82 2.51 -43.19
CA ARG A 92 4.66 3.71 -43.34
C ARG A 92 4.12 4.93 -42.61
N ASN A 93 2.81 4.93 -42.30
CA ASN A 93 2.11 6.04 -41.67
C ASN A 93 1.91 5.87 -40.14
N CYS A 94 2.51 4.85 -39.53
CA CYS A 94 2.48 4.69 -38.07
C CYS A 94 3.52 5.62 -37.40
N PRO A 95 3.13 6.46 -36.41
CA PRO A 95 4.05 7.34 -35.69
C PRO A 95 5.22 6.60 -35.00
N ALA A 96 5.03 5.31 -34.69
CA ALA A 96 6.03 4.44 -34.08
C ALA A 96 7.09 3.90 -35.07
N ALA A 97 6.92 4.12 -36.38
CA ALA A 97 7.82 3.63 -37.43
C ALA A 97 8.69 4.74 -38.07
N LEU A 98 8.59 5.98 -37.59
CA LEU A 98 9.45 7.09 -38.01
C LEU A 98 10.79 7.03 -37.24
N PRO A 99 11.94 7.27 -37.90
CA PRO A 99 13.22 7.36 -37.21
C PRO A 99 13.17 8.43 -36.12
N SER A 100 13.50 8.05 -34.88
CA SER A 100 13.67 8.98 -33.77
C SER A 100 14.81 9.94 -34.09
N LEU A 101 14.49 11.21 -34.35
CA LEU A 101 15.50 12.26 -34.44
C LEU A 101 16.07 12.47 -33.04
N GLY A 102 17.31 12.01 -32.83
CA GLY A 102 18.04 12.19 -31.59
C GLY A 102 18.29 13.68 -31.27
N PRO A 103 18.52 14.05 -30.00
CA PRO A 103 18.72 15.44 -29.61
C PRO A 103 20.03 15.98 -30.20
N CYS A 104 19.97 17.14 -30.88
CA CYS A 104 21.16 17.87 -31.32
C CYS A 104 22.06 18.21 -30.12
N PRO A 105 23.39 17.95 -30.18
CA PRO A 105 24.30 18.35 -29.12
C PRO A 105 24.49 19.87 -29.16
N SER A 106 23.96 20.55 -28.15
CA SER A 106 24.32 21.94 -27.83
C SER A 106 25.79 22.01 -27.47
N HIS A 107 26.58 22.64 -28.32
CA HIS A 107 27.99 22.87 -28.10
C HIS A 107 28.22 23.65 -26.79
N LEU A 108 29.19 23.17 -26.02
CA LEU A 108 29.63 23.71 -24.75
C LEU A 108 30.12 25.16 -24.88
N PHE A 109 29.64 26.04 -24.00
CA PHE A 109 30.51 27.00 -23.32
C PHE A 109 30.25 26.94 -21.81
N LYS A 110 31.25 26.43 -21.10
CA LYS A 110 31.29 26.24 -19.66
C LYS A 110 31.38 27.61 -18.97
N ASN A 111 30.38 27.95 -18.16
CA ASN A 111 30.50 28.96 -17.13
C ASN A 111 31.38 28.42 -15.99
N THR A 112 32.61 28.89 -15.90
CA THR A 112 33.43 28.78 -14.68
C THR A 112 33.32 30.09 -13.91
N LYS A 113 32.49 30.10 -12.85
CA LYS A 113 32.63 31.08 -11.76
C LYS A 113 33.75 30.62 -10.84
N LYS A 114 34.71 31.50 -10.55
CA LYS A 114 35.30 31.67 -9.22
C LYS A 114 36.02 33.02 -9.10
N ASN A 115 35.49 33.82 -8.17
CA ASN A 115 36.14 34.74 -7.25
C ASN A 115 37.05 35.84 -7.80
N ARG A 116 36.56 37.08 -7.73
CA ARG A 116 37.36 38.12 -7.09
C ARG A 116 36.50 39.16 -6.36
N THR A 117 36.90 39.30 -5.11
CA THR A 117 36.55 40.24 -4.06
C THR A 117 36.27 41.66 -4.52
N ILE A 118 35.27 42.24 -3.85
CA ILE A 118 35.02 43.67 -3.66
C ILE A 118 36.30 44.35 -3.14
N SER A 119 36.80 45.32 -3.88
CA SER A 119 37.56 46.43 -3.32
C SER A 119 37.26 47.71 -4.08
N ARG A 120 36.64 48.64 -3.34
CA ARG A 120 36.55 50.08 -3.58
C ARG A 120 37.78 50.62 -4.31
N ALA A 121 37.53 51.30 -5.42
CA ALA A 121 38.28 52.50 -5.80
C ALA A 121 37.30 53.49 -6.41
N THR A 122 37.16 54.62 -5.71
CA THR A 122 36.44 55.82 -6.10
C THR A 122 37.11 56.45 -7.33
N SER A 123 36.39 56.58 -8.43
CA SER A 123 36.56 57.72 -9.34
C SER A 123 35.32 57.92 -10.21
N ARG A 124 34.66 59.07 -9.98
CA ARG A 124 33.77 59.81 -10.88
C ARG A 124 33.50 59.16 -12.24
N MET A 125 32.29 58.61 -12.41
CA MET A 125 31.65 58.57 -13.72
C MET A 125 30.53 59.60 -13.70
N LYS A 126 30.69 60.60 -14.57
CA LYS A 126 29.81 61.75 -14.74
C LYS A 126 28.41 61.29 -15.14
N ASN A 127 27.41 61.93 -14.58
CA ASN A 127 26.08 62.05 -15.18
C ASN A 127 26.25 62.59 -16.61
N TYR A 128 26.04 61.75 -17.63
CA TYR A 128 25.70 62.22 -18.98
C TYR A 128 24.20 62.55 -19.02
N GLY A 129 23.81 63.50 -18.17
CA GLY A 129 22.81 64.49 -18.55
C GLY A 129 23.59 65.67 -19.14
N GLU A 130 24.26 65.42 -20.26
CA GLU A 130 24.99 66.47 -20.98
C GLU A 130 24.14 66.85 -22.18
N CYS A 131 23.69 68.10 -22.12
CA CYS A 131 23.01 68.82 -23.18
C CYS A 131 23.68 68.51 -24.52
N VAL A 132 22.99 67.80 -25.41
CA VAL A 132 23.40 67.75 -26.82
C VAL A 132 23.21 69.16 -27.35
N GLN A 133 24.28 69.96 -27.31
CA GLN A 133 24.31 71.19 -28.07
C GLN A 133 24.14 70.84 -29.56
N PRO A 134 23.34 71.60 -30.32
CA PRO A 134 23.27 71.39 -31.75
C PRO A 134 24.67 71.58 -32.31
N VAL A 135 25.19 70.55 -32.96
CA VAL A 135 26.46 70.63 -33.68
C VAL A 135 26.33 71.81 -34.64
N GLY A 136 27.22 72.81 -34.52
CA GLY A 136 27.25 73.98 -35.40
C GLY A 136 27.42 73.56 -36.86
N PRO A 137 27.17 74.44 -37.84
CA PRO A 137 27.20 74.08 -39.25
C PRO A 137 28.63 73.69 -39.66
N GLU A 138 28.93 72.40 -39.57
CA GLU A 138 30.13 71.81 -40.13
C GLU A 138 30.08 71.97 -41.64
N TYR A 139 31.21 72.42 -42.17
CA TYR A 139 31.48 72.70 -43.57
C TYR A 139 30.75 71.74 -44.51
N GLN A 140 29.82 72.28 -45.30
CA GLN A 140 29.29 71.61 -46.48
C GLN A 140 30.45 71.42 -47.46
N CYS A 141 31.20 70.33 -47.32
CA CYS A 141 31.80 69.72 -48.49
C CYS A 141 30.65 69.51 -49.47
N LYS A 142 30.82 69.97 -50.71
CA LYS A 142 29.85 69.74 -51.77
C LYS A 142 29.79 68.23 -52.00
N GLU A 143 28.96 67.55 -51.24
CA GLU A 143 28.56 66.19 -51.54
C GLU A 143 27.98 66.22 -52.94
N GLU A 144 28.56 65.40 -53.82
CA GLU A 144 27.96 65.18 -55.12
C GLU A 144 26.52 64.73 -54.89
N LEU A 145 25.59 65.11 -55.76
CA LEU A 145 24.15 64.85 -55.59
C LEU A 145 23.86 63.37 -55.26
N HIS A 146 24.74 62.47 -55.71
CA HIS A 146 24.77 61.06 -55.37
C HIS A 146 24.90 60.76 -53.86
N ASP A 147 25.82 61.41 -53.15
CA ASP A 147 26.08 61.18 -51.72
C ASP A 147 24.92 61.69 -50.85
N PHE A 148 24.36 62.85 -51.19
CA PHE A 148 23.15 63.35 -50.51
C PHE A 148 21.95 62.41 -50.69
N VAL A 149 21.77 61.88 -51.91
CA VAL A 149 20.72 60.89 -52.19
C VAL A 149 20.98 59.59 -51.42
N ASN A 150 22.23 59.15 -51.31
CA ASN A 150 22.61 57.96 -50.55
C ASN A 150 22.37 58.16 -49.04
N GLN A 151 22.78 59.29 -48.45
CA GLN A 151 22.49 59.60 -47.05
C GLN A 151 21.00 59.65 -46.75
N LYS A 152 20.20 60.26 -47.65
CA LYS A 152 18.73 60.25 -47.50
C LYS A 152 18.18 58.84 -47.55
N ARG A 153 18.66 57.99 -48.47
CA ARG A 153 18.27 56.58 -48.53
C ARG A 153 18.65 55.84 -47.25
N GLU A 154 19.85 56.05 -46.71
CA GLU A 154 20.29 55.45 -45.45
C GLU A 154 19.40 55.85 -44.28
N ILE A 155 19.04 57.13 -44.17
CA ILE A 155 18.10 57.61 -43.14
C ILE A 155 16.74 56.91 -43.29
N PHE A 156 16.21 56.79 -44.50
CA PHE A 156 14.95 56.06 -44.75
C PHE A 156 15.05 54.57 -44.43
N PHE A 157 16.18 53.93 -44.75
CA PHE A 157 16.40 52.52 -44.41
C PHE A 157 16.49 52.30 -42.90
N VAL A 158 17.22 53.17 -42.17
CA VAL A 158 17.29 53.12 -40.71
C VAL A 158 15.92 53.36 -40.10
N GLN A 159 15.14 54.32 -40.61
CA GLN A 159 13.78 54.58 -40.15
C GLN A 159 12.87 53.36 -40.36
N LEU A 160 12.92 52.72 -41.54
CA LEU A 160 12.15 51.51 -41.83
C LEU A 160 12.57 50.34 -40.92
N LEU A 161 13.86 50.19 -40.63
CA LEU A 161 14.36 49.19 -39.69
C LEU A 161 13.88 49.46 -38.27
N ILE A 162 13.91 50.72 -37.81
CA ILE A 162 13.38 51.14 -36.52
C ILE A 162 11.90 50.82 -36.44
N ASP A 163 11.11 51.15 -37.46
CA ASP A 163 9.66 50.93 -37.45
C ASP A 163 9.33 49.43 -37.49
N ARG A 164 10.11 48.63 -38.24
CA ARG A 164 10.01 47.16 -38.20
C ARG A 164 10.34 46.61 -36.82
N LYS A 165 11.39 47.11 -36.17
CA LYS A 165 11.78 46.69 -34.81
C LYS A 165 10.79 47.15 -33.76
N LYS A 166 10.20 48.35 -33.88
CA LYS A 166 9.13 48.84 -33.01
C LYS A 166 7.89 47.95 -33.08
N LYS A 167 7.44 47.59 -34.28
CA LYS A 167 6.35 46.63 -34.48
C LYS A 167 6.65 45.27 -33.85
N GLU A 168 7.88 44.79 -34.00
CA GLU A 168 8.30 43.53 -33.39
C GLU A 168 8.32 43.60 -31.85
N ILE A 169 8.78 44.72 -31.27
CA ILE A 169 8.75 44.96 -29.83
C ILE A 169 7.30 45.02 -29.32
N GLU A 170 6.39 45.66 -30.04
CA GLU A 170 4.96 45.69 -29.68
C GLU A 170 4.34 44.29 -29.69
N ARG A 171 4.68 43.46 -30.69
CA ARG A 171 4.26 42.06 -30.74
C ARG A 171 4.75 41.28 -29.52
N ILE A 172 6.02 41.42 -29.16
CA ILE A 172 6.61 40.77 -27.98
C ILE A 172 5.94 41.26 -26.69
N ARG A 173 5.74 42.58 -26.53
CA ARG A 173 5.04 43.14 -25.37
C ARG A 173 3.60 42.67 -25.25
N GLY A 174 2.90 42.48 -26.37
CA GLY A 174 1.57 41.89 -26.40
C GLY A 174 1.57 40.45 -25.89
N GLN A 175 2.57 39.64 -26.29
CA GLN A 175 2.76 38.29 -25.79
C GLN A 175 3.10 38.29 -24.29
N GLU A 176 4.03 39.14 -23.85
CA GLU A 176 4.39 39.29 -22.43
C GLU A 176 3.17 39.66 -21.57
N HIS A 177 2.32 40.57 -22.04
CA HIS A 177 1.10 40.95 -21.32
C HIS A 177 0.08 39.81 -21.26
N ALA A 178 -0.11 39.06 -22.35
CA ALA A 178 -1.00 37.91 -22.38
C ALA A 178 -0.51 36.82 -21.43
N GLU A 179 0.79 36.51 -21.44
CA GLU A 179 1.40 35.55 -20.53
C GLU A 179 1.27 36.02 -19.06
N ALA A 180 1.55 37.30 -18.78
CA ALA A 180 1.40 37.86 -17.44
C ALA A 180 -0.05 37.78 -16.92
N ALA A 181 -1.05 37.95 -17.77
CA ALA A 181 -2.45 37.79 -17.41
C ALA A 181 -2.77 36.32 -17.03
N VAL A 182 -2.28 35.36 -17.82
CA VAL A 182 -2.44 33.93 -17.52
C VAL A 182 -1.77 33.56 -16.20
N PHE A 183 -0.55 34.05 -15.95
CA PHE A 183 0.14 33.81 -14.68
C PHE A 183 -0.64 34.37 -13.49
N LYS A 184 -1.18 35.59 -13.61
CA LYS A 184 -1.99 36.21 -12.56
C LYS A 184 -3.26 35.40 -12.26
N ASP A 185 -3.91 34.85 -13.29
CA ASP A 185 -5.07 33.97 -13.09
C ASP A 185 -4.69 32.66 -12.39
N GLN A 186 -3.52 32.10 -12.71
CA GLN A 186 -2.99 30.93 -12.02
C GLN A 186 -2.64 31.24 -10.55
N GLU A 187 -2.04 32.39 -10.27
CA GLU A 187 -1.74 32.85 -8.91
C GLU A 187 -3.02 33.00 -8.07
N ASN A 188 -4.07 33.57 -8.65
CA ASN A 188 -5.37 33.70 -7.99
C ASN A 188 -5.98 32.33 -7.67
N LYS A 189 -5.95 31.39 -8.64
CA LYS A 189 -6.42 30.01 -8.42
C LYS A 189 -5.63 29.32 -7.31
N ILE A 190 -4.30 29.48 -7.29
CA ILE A 190 -3.45 28.93 -6.23
C ILE A 190 -3.84 29.55 -4.87
N ALA A 191 -4.05 30.86 -4.80
CA ALA A 191 -4.47 31.53 -3.57
C ALA A 191 -5.84 31.04 -3.07
N GLU A 192 -6.81 30.83 -3.96
CA GLU A 192 -8.12 30.26 -3.64
C GLU A 192 -7.99 28.83 -3.09
N THR A 193 -7.25 27.96 -3.78
CA THR A 193 -7.03 26.58 -3.30
C THR A 193 -6.33 26.56 -1.94
N LYS A 194 -5.34 27.43 -1.72
CA LYS A 194 -4.65 27.57 -0.43
C LYS A 194 -5.61 27.95 0.69
N ASN A 195 -6.55 28.86 0.41
CA ASN A 195 -7.58 29.25 1.37
C ASN A 195 -8.55 28.10 1.66
N GLN A 196 -8.95 27.34 0.64
CA GLN A 196 -9.77 26.15 0.82
C GLN A 196 -9.06 25.12 1.72
N TYR A 197 -7.79 24.80 1.44
CA TYR A 197 -7.00 23.90 2.27
C TYR A 197 -6.87 24.37 3.72
N LYS A 198 -6.69 25.68 3.93
CA LYS A 198 -6.63 26.25 5.28
C LYS A 198 -7.96 26.05 6.02
N MET A 199 -9.09 26.26 5.34
CA MET A 199 -10.41 26.07 5.94
C MET A 199 -10.67 24.59 6.27
N THR A 200 -10.36 23.67 5.36
CA THR A 200 -10.53 22.22 5.62
C THR A 200 -9.58 21.75 6.72
N SER A 201 -8.34 22.24 6.76
CA SER A 201 -7.39 21.94 7.83
C SER A 201 -7.92 22.38 9.20
N ASN A 202 -8.45 23.59 9.30
CA ASN A 202 -9.04 24.09 10.54
C ASN A 202 -10.28 23.29 10.97
N GLN A 203 -11.11 22.85 10.01
CA GLN A 203 -12.26 22.00 10.28
C GLN A 203 -11.82 20.63 10.83
N LEU A 204 -10.83 20.00 10.20
CA LEU A 204 -10.26 18.73 10.66
C LEU A 204 -9.64 18.87 12.05
N GLU A 205 -8.90 19.95 12.32
CA GLU A 205 -8.31 20.19 13.64
C GLU A 205 -9.39 20.38 14.72
N ALA A 206 -10.48 21.10 14.41
CA ALA A 206 -11.61 21.27 15.30
C ALA A 206 -12.33 19.94 15.58
N GLU A 207 -12.52 19.10 14.56
CA GLU A 207 -13.12 17.77 14.70
C GLU A 207 -12.24 16.84 15.52
N LEU A 208 -10.94 16.78 15.24
CA LEU A 208 -9.97 16.02 16.05
C LEU A 208 -9.98 16.47 17.51
N SER A 209 -10.06 17.78 17.77
CA SER A 209 -10.17 18.31 19.13
C SER A 209 -11.45 17.85 19.83
N ARG A 210 -12.59 17.80 19.12
CA ARG A 210 -13.85 17.28 19.66
C ARG A 210 -13.77 15.79 19.96
N LEU A 211 -13.24 14.99 19.04
CA LEU A 211 -13.08 13.54 19.22
C LEU A 211 -12.15 13.22 20.39
N ARG A 212 -11.04 13.97 20.55
CA ARG A 212 -10.15 13.86 21.72
C ARG A 212 -10.90 14.10 23.02
N LYS A 213 -11.71 15.16 23.11
CA LYS A 213 -12.51 15.43 24.31
C LYS A 213 -13.50 14.32 24.63
N ILE A 214 -14.15 13.74 23.62
CA ILE A 214 -15.06 12.61 23.80
C ILE A 214 -14.31 11.38 24.33
N ALA A 215 -13.13 11.08 23.75
CA ALA A 215 -12.28 10.00 24.20
C ALA A 215 -11.81 10.20 25.65
N ASP A 216 -11.42 11.43 26.03
CA ASP A 216 -11.01 11.76 27.39
C ASP A 216 -12.15 11.61 28.39
N ILE A 217 -13.38 12.01 28.03
CA ILE A 217 -14.57 11.82 28.86
C ILE A 217 -14.86 10.32 29.05
N ALA A 218 -14.81 9.53 27.97
CA ALA A 218 -15.01 8.09 28.05
C ALA A 218 -13.92 7.39 28.88
N ALA A 219 -12.67 7.83 28.77
CA ALA A 219 -11.56 7.32 29.57
C ALA A 219 -11.75 7.62 31.06
N LYS A 220 -12.21 8.84 31.40
CA LYS A 220 -12.55 9.20 32.79
C LYS A 220 -13.69 8.36 33.35
N GLN A 221 -14.79 8.20 32.60
CA GLN A 221 -15.91 7.36 33.02
C GLN A 221 -15.49 5.90 33.24
N ARG A 222 -14.64 5.36 32.36
CA ARG A 222 -14.07 4.02 32.52
C ARG A 222 -13.20 3.90 33.78
N ALA A 223 -12.38 4.91 34.06
CA ALA A 223 -11.52 4.94 35.24
C ALA A 223 -12.36 4.99 36.54
N GLU A 224 -13.38 5.84 36.59
CA GLU A 224 -14.32 5.95 37.71
C GLU A 224 -15.10 4.64 37.94
N ALA A 225 -15.64 4.04 36.88
CA ALA A 225 -16.33 2.76 36.96
C ALA A 225 -15.39 1.64 37.45
N SER A 226 -14.15 1.61 36.95
CA SER A 226 -13.15 0.64 37.41
C SER A 226 -12.77 0.84 38.89
N ALA A 227 -12.67 2.09 39.36
CA ALA A 227 -12.38 2.38 40.77
C ALA A 227 -13.54 1.94 41.67
N SER A 228 -14.79 2.26 41.30
CA SER A 228 -15.98 1.81 42.03
C SER A 228 -16.07 0.29 42.09
N LEU A 229 -15.77 -0.39 40.99
CA LEU A 229 -15.74 -1.85 40.92
C LEU A 229 -14.66 -2.45 41.84
N LYS A 230 -13.47 -1.86 41.90
CA LYS A 230 -12.41 -2.30 42.84
C LYS A 230 -12.86 -2.17 44.29
N ILE A 231 -13.49 -1.05 44.66
CA ILE A 231 -14.02 -0.83 46.02
C ILE A 231 -15.10 -1.88 46.34
N LYS A 232 -16.04 -2.13 45.42
CA LYS A 232 -17.09 -3.15 45.60
C LYS A 232 -16.50 -4.56 45.73
N LYS A 233 -15.50 -4.92 44.92
CA LYS A 233 -14.80 -6.21 45.02
C LYS A 233 -14.09 -6.37 46.36
N ALA A 234 -13.41 -5.33 46.84
CA ALA A 234 -12.77 -5.37 48.16
C ALA A 234 -13.80 -5.57 49.29
N ARG A 235 -14.95 -4.89 49.22
CA ARG A 235 -16.04 -5.10 50.18
C ARG A 235 -16.61 -6.51 50.13
N LEU A 236 -16.76 -7.07 48.93
CA LEU A 236 -17.25 -8.44 48.75
C LEU A 236 -16.29 -9.45 49.40
N LEU A 237 -14.98 -9.33 49.15
CA LEU A 237 -13.97 -10.16 49.80
C LEU A 237 -14.00 -10.06 51.33
N ASN A 238 -14.21 -8.87 51.89
CA ASN A 238 -14.34 -8.71 53.33
C ASN A 238 -15.57 -9.46 53.87
N ILE A 239 -16.72 -9.37 53.19
CA ILE A 239 -17.93 -10.10 53.58
C ILE A 239 -17.72 -11.61 53.46
N GLU A 240 -17.07 -12.08 52.41
CA GLU A 240 -16.73 -13.51 52.25
C GLU A 240 -15.84 -14.01 53.39
N ASN A 241 -14.84 -13.21 53.78
CA ASN A 241 -13.98 -13.53 54.92
C ASN A 241 -14.77 -13.57 56.24
N GLU A 242 -15.66 -12.61 56.48
CA GLU A 242 -16.54 -12.61 57.66
C GLU A 242 -17.46 -13.84 57.68
N ILE A 243 -18.03 -14.23 56.54
CA ILE A 243 -18.83 -15.45 56.42
C ILE A 243 -17.98 -16.68 56.75
N ALA A 244 -16.78 -16.79 56.20
CA ALA A 244 -15.89 -17.92 56.46
C ALA A 244 -15.55 -18.07 57.95
N VAL A 245 -15.23 -16.96 58.63
CA VAL A 245 -14.96 -16.95 60.09
C VAL A 245 -16.22 -17.32 60.88
N ASN A 246 -17.38 -16.81 60.49
CA ASN A 246 -18.65 -17.13 61.14
C ASN A 246 -19.04 -18.61 60.95
N GLU A 247 -18.76 -19.20 59.79
CA GLU A 247 -18.97 -20.62 59.56
C GLU A 247 -18.04 -21.49 60.40
N GLU A 248 -16.77 -21.10 60.54
CA GLU A 248 -15.82 -21.82 61.38
C GLU A 248 -16.22 -21.77 62.86
N THR A 249 -16.63 -20.60 63.36
CA THR A 249 -17.14 -20.46 64.73
C THR A 249 -18.43 -21.26 64.94
N ALA A 250 -19.35 -21.26 63.99
CA ALA A 250 -20.56 -22.09 64.05
C ALA A 250 -20.22 -23.59 64.06
N ARG A 251 -19.24 -24.04 63.27
CA ARG A 251 -18.72 -25.41 63.32
C ARG A 251 -18.15 -25.74 64.70
N ALA A 252 -17.36 -24.84 65.29
CA ALA A 252 -16.84 -25.03 66.64
C ALA A 252 -17.95 -25.18 67.69
N TYR A 253 -18.98 -24.32 67.67
CA TYR A 253 -20.12 -24.44 68.58
C TYR A 253 -20.92 -25.73 68.39
N ARG A 254 -21.10 -26.20 67.15
CA ARG A 254 -21.73 -27.49 66.88
C ARG A 254 -20.94 -28.65 67.47
N ASN A 255 -19.61 -28.60 67.36
CA ASN A 255 -18.74 -29.61 67.95
C ASN A 255 -18.85 -29.60 69.48
N TYR A 256 -18.81 -28.43 70.12
CA TYR A 256 -19.01 -28.32 71.58
C TYR A 256 -20.37 -28.83 72.02
N HIS A 257 -21.45 -28.50 71.29
CA HIS A 257 -22.78 -29.00 71.59
C HIS A 257 -22.85 -30.53 71.47
N SER A 258 -22.24 -31.10 70.42
CA SER A 258 -22.18 -32.56 70.25
C SER A 258 -21.42 -33.25 71.38
N PHE A 259 -20.34 -32.62 71.86
CA PHE A 259 -19.55 -33.11 72.99
C PHE A 259 -20.35 -33.03 74.30
N LEU A 260 -20.98 -31.89 74.60
CA LEU A 260 -21.80 -31.73 75.81
C LEU A 260 -22.95 -32.74 75.85
N LYS A 261 -23.59 -32.98 74.70
CA LYS A 261 -24.64 -34.00 74.56
C LYS A 261 -24.12 -35.42 74.81
N ALA A 262 -22.86 -35.70 74.47
CA ALA A 262 -22.22 -36.98 74.77
C ALA A 262 -21.86 -37.12 76.26
N VAL A 263 -21.48 -36.03 76.93
CA VAL A 263 -21.11 -36.02 78.36
C VAL A 263 -22.32 -36.08 79.29
N GLU A 264 -23.47 -35.54 78.88
CA GLU A 264 -24.71 -35.58 79.68
C GLU A 264 -25.28 -37.00 79.88
N LEU A 265 -24.76 -38.04 79.20
CA LEU A 265 -25.38 -39.36 79.18
C LEU A 265 -24.88 -40.38 80.23
N ASP A 266 -23.76 -40.18 80.94
CA ASP A 266 -23.11 -41.34 81.61
C ASP A 266 -22.56 -41.13 83.05
N TYR A 267 -23.08 -40.20 83.84
CA TYR A 267 -22.64 -40.09 85.26
C TYR A 267 -23.79 -40.16 86.26
N ASP A 268 -24.03 -41.35 86.80
CA ASP A 268 -24.77 -41.56 88.05
C ASP A 268 -23.97 -40.93 89.22
N ARG A 269 -24.20 -39.65 89.46
CA ARG A 269 -23.52 -38.87 90.52
C ARG A 269 -23.63 -39.52 91.91
N GLU A 270 -24.65 -40.34 92.17
CA GLU A 270 -24.88 -40.98 93.48
C GLU A 270 -23.93 -42.15 93.81
N THR A 271 -23.26 -42.76 92.82
CA THR A 271 -22.32 -43.88 93.06
C THR A 271 -20.91 -43.40 93.39
N LEU A 272 -20.50 -42.25 92.85
CA LEU A 272 -19.18 -41.64 93.10
C LEU A 272 -18.99 -41.20 94.56
N PHE A 273 -20.04 -40.73 95.23
CA PHE A 273 -19.93 -40.24 96.61
C PHE A 273 -19.93 -41.34 97.68
N LYS A 274 -20.22 -42.60 97.33
CA LYS A 274 -20.26 -43.72 98.29
C LYS A 274 -18.87 -44.30 98.62
N ASN A 275 -17.88 -44.10 97.74
CA ASN A 275 -16.53 -44.65 97.89
C ASN A 275 -15.46 -43.60 97.57
N PRO A 276 -14.82 -42.96 98.56
CA PRO A 276 -13.81 -41.91 98.32
C PRO A 276 -12.55 -42.40 97.59
N LYS A 277 -12.27 -43.71 97.59
CA LYS A 277 -11.17 -44.31 96.83
C LYS A 277 -11.41 -44.30 95.31
N LEU A 278 -12.67 -44.44 94.89
CA LEU A 278 -13.04 -44.39 93.47
C LEU A 278 -12.78 -43.00 92.86
N ILE A 279 -12.91 -41.95 93.67
CA ILE A 279 -12.59 -40.57 93.27
C ILE A 279 -11.08 -40.40 93.11
N LEU A 280 -10.28 -40.96 94.02
CA LEU A 280 -8.81 -40.91 93.94
C LEU A 280 -8.30 -41.66 92.70
N ASP A 281 -8.80 -42.87 92.43
CA ASP A 281 -8.42 -43.64 91.26
C ASP A 281 -8.83 -42.94 89.95
N GLU A 282 -9.99 -42.30 89.92
CA GLU A 282 -10.45 -41.55 88.73
C GLU A 282 -9.68 -40.24 88.55
N LEU A 283 -9.29 -39.57 89.63
CA LEU A 283 -8.38 -38.42 89.56
C LEU A 283 -6.98 -38.84 89.08
N GLU A 284 -6.46 -39.98 89.52
CA GLU A 284 -5.19 -40.52 89.05
C GLU A 284 -5.26 -40.89 87.56
N LYS A 285 -6.38 -41.45 87.08
CA LYS A 285 -6.62 -41.64 85.64
C LYS A 285 -6.66 -40.32 84.89
N LEU A 286 -7.38 -39.31 85.38
CA LEU A 286 -7.44 -37.98 84.76
C LEU A 286 -6.08 -37.28 84.76
N GLU A 287 -5.28 -37.44 85.80
CA GLU A 287 -3.90 -36.94 85.84
C GLU A 287 -3.03 -37.64 84.79
N ASN A 288 -3.12 -38.96 84.68
CA ASN A 288 -2.41 -39.73 83.66
C ASN A 288 -2.86 -39.36 82.23
N ASP A 289 -4.17 -39.19 82.00
CA ASP A 289 -4.73 -38.77 80.72
C ASP A 289 -4.33 -37.33 80.37
N ASN A 290 -4.34 -36.42 81.35
CA ASN A 290 -3.85 -35.06 81.17
C ASN A 290 -2.36 -35.06 80.84
N LEU A 291 -1.55 -35.84 81.55
CA LEU A 291 -0.12 -35.98 81.29
C LEU A 291 0.14 -36.51 79.87
N PHE A 292 -0.63 -37.52 79.45
CA PHE A 292 -0.59 -38.07 78.10
C PHE A 292 -1.00 -37.03 77.04
N LEU A 293 -2.06 -36.26 77.29
CA LEU A 293 -2.49 -35.18 76.39
C LEU A 293 -1.46 -34.05 76.31
N PHE A 294 -0.79 -33.69 77.42
CA PHE A 294 0.29 -32.72 77.41
C PHE A 294 1.49 -33.21 76.61
N GLU A 295 1.90 -34.47 76.79
CA GLU A 295 2.99 -35.07 76.01
C GLU A 295 2.64 -35.09 74.52
N LYS A 296 1.41 -35.49 74.18
CA LYS A 296 0.94 -35.54 72.79
C LYS A 296 0.83 -34.15 72.18
N CYS A 297 0.33 -33.15 72.92
CA CYS A 297 0.29 -31.76 72.49
C CYS A 297 1.71 -31.20 72.27
N ALA A 298 2.65 -31.51 73.17
CA ALA A 298 4.05 -31.10 73.03
C ALA A 298 4.69 -31.73 71.79
N LYS A 299 4.44 -33.02 71.54
CA LYS A 299 4.91 -33.72 70.34
C LYS A 299 4.32 -33.13 69.06
N LEU A 300 3.02 -32.87 69.04
CA LEU A 300 2.36 -32.25 67.87
C LEU A 300 2.85 -30.83 67.61
N LYS A 301 3.10 -30.03 68.66
CA LYS A 301 3.72 -28.70 68.51
C LYS A 301 5.13 -28.80 67.94
N TYR A 302 5.95 -29.73 68.44
CA TYR A 302 7.28 -29.97 67.90
C TYR A 302 7.25 -30.39 66.42
N ASP A 303 6.34 -31.30 66.05
CA ASP A 303 6.15 -31.70 64.66
C ASP A 303 5.67 -30.54 63.78
N GLN A 304 4.76 -29.70 64.29
CA GLN A 304 4.29 -28.49 63.61
C GLN A 304 5.44 -27.50 63.38
N GLU A 305 6.26 -27.22 64.39
CA GLU A 305 7.43 -26.35 64.27
C GLU A 305 8.44 -26.92 63.27
N ARG A 306 8.72 -28.23 63.33
CA ARG A 306 9.61 -28.90 62.39
C ARG A 306 9.09 -28.82 60.96
N ILE A 307 7.80 -29.00 60.72
CA ILE A 307 7.18 -28.86 59.40
C ILE A 307 7.24 -27.40 58.94
N SER A 308 6.91 -26.46 59.82
CA SER A 308 6.97 -25.01 59.53
C SER A 308 8.39 -24.57 59.14
N SER A 309 9.42 -25.02 59.88
CA SER A 309 10.81 -24.75 59.52
C SER A 309 11.21 -25.35 58.17
N LYS A 310 10.73 -26.55 57.83
CA LYS A 310 10.98 -27.14 56.50
C LYS A 310 10.31 -26.34 55.39
N ILE A 311 9.05 -25.94 55.58
CA ILE A 311 8.30 -25.12 54.63
C ILE A 311 8.99 -23.77 54.44
N ASN A 312 9.40 -23.10 55.52
CA ASN A 312 10.10 -21.82 55.43
C ASN A 312 11.43 -21.94 54.68
N ALA A 313 12.20 -23.01 54.93
CA ALA A 313 13.43 -23.28 54.18
C ALA A 313 13.17 -23.57 52.70
N GLU A 314 12.04 -24.19 52.36
CA GLU A 314 11.65 -24.45 50.97
C GLU A 314 11.13 -23.18 50.28
N ILE A 315 10.39 -22.33 50.99
CA ILE A 315 10.01 -20.99 50.51
C ILE A 315 11.25 -20.15 50.23
N GLU A 316 12.23 -20.14 51.12
CA GLU A 316 13.49 -19.40 50.93
C GLU A 316 14.23 -19.87 49.67
N LYS A 317 14.35 -21.19 49.46
CA LYS A 317 14.91 -21.77 48.23
C LYS A 317 14.15 -21.36 46.98
N VAL A 318 12.82 -21.42 47.01
CA VAL A 318 11.98 -21.02 45.86
C VAL A 318 12.14 -19.54 45.56
N VAL A 319 12.24 -18.68 46.58
CA VAL A 319 12.49 -17.25 46.42
C VAL A 319 13.88 -17.00 45.81
N ASP A 320 14.92 -17.73 46.25
CA ASP A 320 16.26 -17.65 45.67
C ASP A 320 16.30 -18.13 44.21
N GLU A 321 15.63 -19.24 43.90
CA GLU A 321 15.46 -19.75 42.54
C GLU A 321 14.72 -18.74 41.66
N GLN A 322 13.64 -18.15 42.18
CA GLN A 322 12.87 -17.11 41.50
C GLN A 322 13.74 -15.89 41.22
N ASN A 323 14.52 -15.41 42.19
CA ASN A 323 15.44 -14.29 42.01
C ASN A 323 16.55 -14.62 40.99
N SER A 324 17.07 -15.84 41.00
CA SER A 324 18.02 -16.34 40.00
C SER A 324 17.40 -16.36 38.59
N ILE A 325 16.17 -16.85 38.46
CA ILE A 325 15.41 -16.84 37.21
C ILE A 325 15.16 -15.41 36.74
N TYR A 326 14.69 -14.50 37.60
CA TYR A 326 14.52 -13.08 37.26
C TYR A 326 15.85 -12.43 36.84
N GLY A 327 16.95 -12.73 37.53
CA GLY A 327 18.28 -12.28 37.14
C GLY A 327 18.70 -12.80 35.77
N SER A 328 18.47 -14.08 35.48
CA SER A 328 18.77 -14.68 34.18
C SER A 328 17.87 -14.13 33.06
N SER A 329 16.58 -13.94 33.33
CA SER A 329 15.61 -13.33 32.41
C SER A 329 15.95 -11.87 32.12
N SER A 330 16.37 -11.11 33.13
CA SER A 330 16.87 -9.74 32.97
C SER A 330 18.14 -9.71 32.13
N ARG A 331 19.09 -10.65 32.34
CA ARG A 331 20.27 -10.78 31.49
C ARG A 331 19.91 -11.12 30.03
N ILE A 332 19.02 -12.08 29.81
CA ILE A 332 18.55 -12.45 28.47
C ILE A 332 17.84 -11.25 27.82
N SER A 333 16.98 -10.54 28.55
CA SER A 333 16.31 -9.34 28.04
C SER A 333 17.30 -8.23 27.73
N ASN A 334 18.35 -8.05 28.54
CA ASN A 334 19.40 -7.07 28.25
C ASN A 334 20.28 -7.51 27.08
N MET A 335 20.55 -8.80 26.90
CA MET A 335 21.22 -9.31 25.70
C MET A 335 20.36 -9.10 24.46
N PHE A 336 19.07 -9.41 24.50
CA PHE A 336 18.11 -9.11 23.43
C PHE A 336 18.02 -7.62 23.14
N ASN A 337 17.95 -6.76 24.17
CA ASN A 337 17.94 -5.31 23.97
C ASN A 337 19.27 -4.81 23.39
N THR A 338 20.41 -5.40 23.77
CA THR A 338 21.72 -5.06 23.21
C THR A 338 21.81 -5.52 21.75
N GLU A 339 21.33 -6.72 21.43
CA GLU A 339 21.24 -7.23 20.05
C GLU A 339 20.22 -6.45 19.21
N ILE A 340 19.13 -5.94 19.79
CA ILE A 340 18.19 -5.04 19.10
C ILE A 340 18.83 -3.66 18.92
N ILE A 341 19.63 -3.15 19.85
CA ILE A 341 20.33 -1.86 19.67
C ILE A 341 21.43 -1.98 18.62
N GLU A 342 22.21 -3.07 18.59
CA GLU A 342 23.21 -3.32 17.55
C GLU A 342 22.58 -3.65 16.19
N ASN A 343 21.49 -4.42 16.13
CA ASN A 343 20.77 -4.73 14.87
C ASN A 343 19.72 -3.68 14.45
N SER A 344 19.39 -2.69 15.29
CA SER A 344 18.62 -1.51 14.88
C SER A 344 19.42 -0.58 13.96
N SER A 345 20.73 -0.81 13.88
CA SER A 345 21.63 -0.18 12.92
C SER A 345 21.86 -1.01 11.66
N LEU A 346 20.96 -1.96 11.33
CA LEU A 346 20.81 -2.32 9.91
C LEU A 346 20.52 -1.01 9.17
N PRO A 347 21.32 -0.62 8.16
CA PRO A 347 20.98 0.53 7.35
C PRO A 347 19.56 0.27 6.85
N ARG A 348 18.60 1.11 7.24
CA ARG A 348 17.28 1.13 6.61
C ARG A 348 17.53 1.54 5.16
N THR A 349 17.89 0.56 4.35
CA THR A 349 17.94 0.71 2.91
C THR A 349 16.51 1.06 2.48
N PRO A 350 16.36 1.91 1.46
CA PRO A 350 15.03 2.30 0.98
C PRO A 350 14.17 1.08 0.61
N GLU A 351 14.80 -0.05 0.25
CA GLU A 351 14.13 -1.31 -0.03
C GLU A 351 13.47 -1.96 1.20
N ILE A 352 14.08 -1.89 2.39
CA ILE A 352 13.50 -2.49 3.61
C ILE A 352 12.31 -1.65 4.10
N ILE A 353 12.41 -0.32 4.03
CA ILE A 353 11.29 0.57 4.36
C ILE A 353 10.12 0.34 3.41
N ALA A 354 10.40 0.24 2.10
CA ALA A 354 9.35 -0.06 1.12
C ALA A 354 8.70 -1.44 1.36
N LEU A 355 9.47 -2.42 1.84
CA LEU A 355 8.94 -3.74 2.21
C LEU A 355 8.04 -3.66 3.44
N ASP A 356 8.43 -2.90 4.46
CA ASP A 356 7.65 -2.69 5.68
C ASP A 356 6.34 -1.93 5.38
N ASP A 357 6.40 -0.92 4.51
CA ASP A 357 5.22 -0.18 4.04
C ASP A 357 4.26 -1.10 3.28
N GLU A 358 4.79 -1.98 2.43
CA GLU A 358 3.97 -2.94 1.68
C GLU A 358 3.38 -4.02 2.60
N LEU A 359 4.12 -4.49 3.61
CA LEU A 359 3.61 -5.40 4.63
C LEU A 359 2.49 -4.75 5.46
N ALA A 360 2.62 -3.47 5.80
CA ALA A 360 1.58 -2.72 6.48
C ALA A 360 0.33 -2.57 5.61
N ARG A 361 0.51 -2.27 4.31
CA ARG A 361 -0.58 -2.21 3.33
C ARG A 361 -1.30 -3.55 3.20
N LEU A 362 -0.56 -4.64 3.06
CA LEU A 362 -1.12 -5.99 2.98
C LEU A 362 -1.89 -6.36 4.26
N THR A 363 -1.39 -5.95 5.41
CA THR A 363 -2.07 -6.17 6.70
C THR A 363 -3.43 -5.48 6.75
N ILE A 364 -3.56 -4.26 6.21
CA ILE A 364 -4.84 -3.54 6.12
C ILE A 364 -5.81 -4.30 5.21
N ILE A 365 -5.35 -4.70 4.01
CA ILE A 365 -6.18 -5.44 3.05
C ILE A 365 -6.68 -6.76 3.64
N ILE A 366 -5.81 -7.49 4.35
CA ILE A 366 -6.18 -8.75 5.00
C ILE A 366 -7.24 -8.52 6.09
N ASN A 367 -7.09 -7.46 6.89
CA ASN A 367 -8.08 -7.09 7.91
C ASN A 367 -9.42 -6.72 7.29
N ASP A 368 -9.43 -5.94 6.21
CA ASP A 368 -10.65 -5.53 5.51
C ASP A 368 -11.36 -6.75 4.91
N ALA A 369 -10.63 -7.62 4.22
CA ALA A 369 -11.18 -8.86 3.65
C ALA A 369 -11.71 -9.80 4.75
N TYR A 370 -10.99 -9.92 5.87
CA TYR A 370 -11.44 -10.72 7.02
C TYR A 370 -12.70 -10.12 7.67
N ALA A 371 -12.77 -8.80 7.78
CA ALA A 371 -13.94 -8.09 8.31
C ALA A 371 -15.17 -8.26 7.39
N GLU A 372 -15.00 -8.20 6.07
CA GLU A 372 -16.08 -8.48 5.11
C GLU A 372 -16.57 -9.93 5.18
N CYS A 373 -15.64 -10.90 5.31
CA CYS A 373 -15.98 -12.31 5.34
C CYS A 373 -16.61 -12.75 6.68
N PHE A 374 -16.13 -12.24 7.81
CA PHE A 374 -16.48 -12.75 9.15
C PHE A 374 -17.17 -11.73 10.06
N GLY A 375 -17.33 -10.47 9.63
CA GLY A 375 -18.08 -9.42 10.32
C GLY A 375 -17.49 -8.95 11.66
N LYS A 376 -16.30 -9.42 12.05
CA LYS A 376 -15.63 -9.07 13.31
C LYS A 376 -14.15 -8.76 13.08
N CYS A 377 -13.70 -7.59 13.52
CA CYS A 377 -12.28 -7.32 13.69
C CYS A 377 -11.80 -8.13 14.90
N ALA A 378 -10.98 -9.14 14.66
CA ALA A 378 -10.39 -9.95 15.72
C ALA A 378 -8.94 -9.51 15.93
N ASP A 379 -8.47 -9.46 17.18
CA ASP A 379 -7.08 -9.18 17.57
C ASP A 379 -6.17 -10.38 17.24
N ILE A 380 -6.21 -10.85 16.00
CA ILE A 380 -5.55 -12.06 15.53
C ILE A 380 -4.46 -11.66 14.54
N SER A 381 -3.33 -12.39 14.53
CA SER A 381 -2.25 -12.14 13.57
C SER A 381 -2.74 -12.28 12.12
N PRO A 382 -2.31 -11.42 11.17
CA PRO A 382 -2.72 -11.48 9.77
C PRO A 382 -2.50 -12.86 9.11
N LEU A 383 -1.48 -13.60 9.56
CA LEU A 383 -1.21 -14.96 9.08
C LEU A 383 -2.35 -15.94 9.44
N ILE A 384 -2.85 -15.85 10.67
CA ILE A 384 -3.95 -16.71 11.15
C ILE A 384 -5.27 -16.27 10.52
N MET A 385 -5.45 -14.98 10.21
CA MET A 385 -6.61 -14.52 9.43
C MET A 385 -6.63 -15.15 8.03
N LEU A 386 -5.48 -15.18 7.34
CA LEU A 386 -5.36 -15.82 6.03
C LEU A 386 -5.64 -17.32 6.08
N GLU A 387 -5.11 -18.03 7.08
CA GLU A 387 -5.36 -19.46 7.26
C GLU A 387 -6.86 -19.76 7.45
N LYS A 388 -7.57 -18.91 8.20
CA LYS A 388 -9.03 -19.05 8.37
C LYS A 388 -9.80 -18.78 7.07
N ILE A 389 -9.42 -17.74 6.33
CA ILE A 389 -10.01 -17.43 5.03
C ILE A 389 -9.80 -18.61 4.07
N GLU A 390 -8.60 -19.16 4.02
CA GLU A 390 -8.26 -20.30 3.16
C GLU A 390 -9.12 -21.52 3.48
N ASN A 391 -9.26 -21.87 4.77
CA ASN A 391 -10.08 -23.00 5.20
C ASN A 391 -11.56 -22.83 4.80
N GLU A 392 -12.14 -21.64 4.95
CA GLU A 392 -13.53 -21.42 4.55
C GLU A 392 -13.73 -21.38 3.04
N LEU A 393 -12.78 -20.83 2.29
CA LEU A 393 -12.80 -20.92 0.83
C LEU A 393 -12.74 -22.38 0.38
N GLU A 394 -11.93 -23.22 1.04
CA GLU A 394 -11.87 -24.64 0.73
C GLU A 394 -13.16 -25.38 1.08
N ALA A 395 -13.83 -25.02 2.18
CA ALA A 395 -15.13 -25.54 2.55
C ALA A 395 -16.21 -25.17 1.52
N MET A 396 -16.33 -23.88 1.17
CA MET A 396 -17.24 -23.39 0.13
C MET A 396 -16.98 -24.06 -1.22
N PHE A 397 -15.71 -24.30 -1.55
CA PHE A 397 -15.35 -24.97 -2.81
C PHE A 397 -15.73 -26.46 -2.80
N LYS A 398 -15.61 -27.15 -1.66
CA LYS A 398 -16.11 -28.52 -1.48
C LYS A 398 -17.63 -28.58 -1.59
N GLU A 399 -18.35 -27.64 -0.99
CA GLU A 399 -19.80 -27.52 -1.12
C GLU A 399 -20.21 -27.25 -2.56
N SER A 400 -19.55 -26.33 -3.25
CA SER A 400 -19.79 -26.02 -4.66
C SER A 400 -19.58 -27.24 -5.56
N LYS A 401 -18.55 -28.06 -5.30
CA LYS A 401 -18.32 -29.33 -6.00
C LYS A 401 -19.39 -30.40 -5.71
N SER A 402 -20.06 -30.32 -4.57
CA SER A 402 -21.14 -31.24 -4.20
C SER A 402 -22.47 -30.95 -4.90
N ILE A 403 -22.60 -29.77 -5.52
CA ILE A 403 -23.81 -29.39 -6.25
C ILE A 403 -23.99 -30.37 -7.43
N PRO A 404 -25.11 -31.09 -7.51
CA PRO A 404 -25.32 -32.09 -8.55
C PRO A 404 -25.40 -31.44 -9.92
N GLU A 405 -24.63 -31.98 -10.88
CA GLU A 405 -24.57 -31.49 -12.27
C GLU A 405 -25.95 -31.39 -12.95
N LYS A 406 -26.91 -32.21 -12.51
CA LYS A 406 -28.30 -32.19 -12.99
C LYS A 406 -29.01 -30.86 -12.72
N GLU A 407 -28.86 -30.31 -11.52
CA GLU A 407 -29.50 -29.04 -11.16
C GLU A 407 -28.87 -27.85 -11.90
N ILE A 408 -27.56 -27.92 -12.13
CA ILE A 408 -26.83 -26.93 -12.94
C ILE A 408 -27.39 -26.91 -14.37
N LEU A 409 -27.56 -28.10 -14.97
CA LEU A 409 -28.10 -28.23 -16.32
C LEU A 409 -29.55 -27.75 -16.41
N GLU A 410 -30.39 -28.06 -15.43
CA GLU A 410 -31.77 -27.56 -15.36
C GLU A 410 -31.83 -26.02 -15.26
N LYS A 411 -30.99 -25.41 -14.40
CA LYS A 411 -30.90 -23.95 -14.28
C LYS A 411 -30.36 -23.28 -15.55
N GLN A 412 -29.38 -23.89 -16.22
CA GLN A 412 -28.87 -23.42 -17.51
C GLN A 412 -29.96 -23.47 -18.58
N ASN A 413 -30.67 -24.59 -18.68
CA ASN A 413 -31.78 -24.77 -19.61
C ASN A 413 -32.92 -23.77 -19.32
N ALA A 414 -33.21 -23.48 -18.05
CA ALA A 414 -34.20 -22.48 -17.64
C ALA A 414 -33.78 -21.07 -18.08
N LYS A 415 -32.53 -20.65 -17.81
CA LYS A 415 -32.02 -19.35 -18.27
C LYS A 415 -32.00 -19.24 -19.79
N GLU A 416 -31.63 -20.31 -20.49
CA GLU A 416 -31.63 -20.31 -21.95
C GLU A 416 -33.05 -20.31 -22.54
N LYS A 417 -34.03 -20.93 -21.85
CA LYS A 417 -35.44 -20.84 -22.21
C LYS A 417 -35.96 -19.41 -22.03
N GLU A 418 -35.65 -18.77 -20.91
CA GLU A 418 -36.01 -17.36 -20.64
C GLU A 418 -35.39 -16.41 -21.68
N ARG A 419 -34.11 -16.59 -22.03
CA ARG A 419 -33.45 -15.80 -23.09
C ARG A 419 -34.17 -15.96 -24.43
N ARG A 420 -34.53 -17.20 -24.80
CA ARG A 420 -35.26 -17.49 -26.04
C ARG A 420 -36.67 -16.87 -26.04
N GLU A 421 -37.34 -16.90 -24.89
CA GLU A 421 -38.68 -16.31 -24.75
C GLU A 421 -38.64 -14.78 -24.84
N LYS A 422 -37.68 -14.13 -24.18
CA LYS A 422 -37.45 -12.68 -24.31
C LYS A 422 -37.19 -12.27 -25.76
N GLN A 423 -36.32 -13.00 -26.48
CA GLN A 423 -36.05 -12.73 -27.89
C GLN A 423 -37.29 -12.90 -28.78
N ARG A 424 -38.15 -13.88 -28.48
CA ARG A 424 -39.42 -14.07 -29.20
C ARG A 424 -40.39 -12.92 -28.93
N ILE A 425 -40.55 -12.51 -27.68
CA ILE A 425 -41.43 -11.41 -27.27
C ILE A 425 -40.95 -10.10 -27.91
N GLU A 426 -39.66 -9.79 -27.84
CA GLU A 426 -39.07 -8.58 -28.42
C GLU A 426 -39.28 -8.53 -29.94
N LYS A 427 -39.09 -9.66 -30.63
CA LYS A 427 -39.35 -9.75 -32.07
C LYS A 427 -40.83 -9.57 -32.42
N GLN A 428 -41.74 -10.15 -31.64
CA GLN A 428 -43.18 -9.96 -31.81
C GLN A 428 -43.59 -8.51 -31.55
N MET A 429 -43.06 -7.89 -30.50
CA MET A 429 -43.32 -6.50 -30.15
C MET A 429 -42.81 -5.55 -31.25
N ALA A 430 -41.61 -5.80 -31.80
CA ALA A 430 -41.06 -5.02 -32.91
C ALA A 430 -41.93 -5.12 -34.17
N GLN A 431 -42.44 -6.32 -34.49
CA GLN A 431 -43.36 -6.50 -35.63
C GLN A 431 -44.69 -5.76 -35.42
N ILE A 432 -45.26 -5.82 -34.22
CA ILE A 432 -46.48 -5.08 -33.88
C ILE A 432 -46.25 -3.57 -34.02
N LEU A 433 -45.13 -3.06 -33.49
CA LEU A 433 -44.78 -1.64 -33.56
C LEU A 433 -44.55 -1.18 -35.00
N GLU A 434 -43.87 -1.98 -35.82
CA GLU A 434 -43.70 -1.69 -37.25
C GLU A 434 -45.05 -1.66 -38.00
N GLN A 435 -45.95 -2.60 -37.68
CA GLN A 435 -47.28 -2.65 -38.27
C GLN A 435 -48.16 -1.47 -37.84
N GLN A 436 -48.08 -1.07 -36.56
CA GLN A 436 -48.71 0.14 -36.04
C GLN A 436 -48.18 1.39 -36.75
N ALA A 437 -46.86 1.54 -36.89
CA ALA A 437 -46.26 2.67 -37.62
C ALA A 437 -46.70 2.73 -39.09
N LYS A 438 -46.84 1.59 -39.76
CA LYS A 438 -47.40 1.52 -41.13
C LYS A 438 -48.86 1.97 -41.17
N ASN A 439 -49.68 1.52 -40.22
CA ASN A 439 -51.07 1.94 -40.11
C ASN A 439 -51.19 3.44 -39.82
N ASP A 440 -50.40 3.97 -38.89
CA ASP A 440 -50.40 5.40 -38.56
C ASP A 440 -49.94 6.25 -39.73
N ALA A 441 -48.90 5.83 -40.45
CA ALA A 441 -48.46 6.51 -41.67
C ALA A 441 -49.54 6.50 -42.76
N ALA A 442 -50.29 5.40 -42.91
CA ALA A 442 -51.41 5.32 -43.84
C ALA A 442 -52.56 6.26 -43.42
N ILE A 443 -52.90 6.29 -42.13
CA ILE A 443 -53.89 7.21 -41.57
C ILE A 443 -53.46 8.66 -41.78
N GLN A 444 -52.19 8.99 -41.52
CA GLN A 444 -51.63 10.33 -41.75
C GLN A 444 -51.72 10.72 -43.23
N ARG A 445 -51.32 9.84 -44.16
CA ARG A 445 -51.48 10.08 -45.61
C ARG A 445 -52.94 10.30 -45.99
N SER A 446 -53.87 9.55 -45.41
CA SER A 446 -55.31 9.72 -45.65
C SER A 446 -55.85 11.03 -45.09
N LYS A 447 -55.29 11.53 -43.97
CA LYS A 447 -55.67 12.81 -43.35
C LYS A 447 -55.06 14.00 -44.06
N MET A 448 -53.99 13.83 -44.83
CA MET A 448 -53.42 14.92 -45.62
C MET A 448 -54.41 15.36 -46.71
N PRO A 449 -54.63 16.68 -46.87
CA PRO A 449 -55.54 17.18 -47.88
C PRO A 449 -55.03 16.78 -49.27
N ILE A 450 -55.92 16.18 -50.07
CA ILE A 450 -55.63 15.78 -51.44
C ILE A 450 -55.22 17.03 -52.23
N LYS A 451 -53.97 17.06 -52.71
CA LYS A 451 -53.47 18.16 -53.54
C LYS A 451 -54.20 18.16 -54.87
N LYS A 452 -55.18 19.06 -55.02
CA LYS A 452 -55.86 19.30 -56.29
C LYS A 452 -54.91 20.05 -57.22
N ARG A 453 -54.50 19.43 -58.32
CA ARG A 453 -53.73 20.11 -59.37
C ARG A 453 -54.69 20.94 -60.21
N THR A 454 -54.50 22.25 -60.25
CA THR A 454 -55.21 23.13 -61.17
C THR A 454 -54.46 23.17 -62.51
N GLY A 455 -55.12 22.76 -63.59
CA GLY A 455 -54.58 22.77 -64.95
C GLY A 455 -54.43 21.39 -65.61
N ARG A 456 -54.37 21.38 -66.95
CA ARG A 456 -54.18 20.17 -67.77
C ARG A 456 -52.70 19.74 -67.68
N PRO A 457 -52.40 18.49 -67.29
CA PRO A 457 -51.01 18.06 -67.12
C PRO A 457 -50.29 18.04 -68.47
N LEU A 458 -49.13 18.70 -68.54
CA LEU A 458 -48.24 18.63 -69.69
C LEU A 458 -47.54 17.26 -69.67
N VAL A 459 -47.86 16.41 -70.65
CA VAL A 459 -47.20 15.11 -70.82
C VAL A 459 -45.86 15.34 -71.49
N GLU A 460 -44.79 15.28 -70.71
CA GLU A 460 -43.44 15.27 -71.28
C GLU A 460 -43.21 13.96 -72.04
N ARG A 461 -42.59 14.07 -73.22
CA ARG A 461 -42.26 12.90 -74.04
C ARG A 461 -41.14 12.12 -73.35
N CYS A 462 -41.40 10.86 -72.99
CA CYS A 462 -40.41 10.02 -72.32
C CYS A 462 -39.25 9.66 -73.27
N ILE A 463 -38.03 9.92 -72.81
CA ILE A 463 -36.81 9.35 -73.39
C ILE A 463 -36.60 7.96 -72.76
N PRO A 464 -36.22 6.92 -73.52
CA PRO A 464 -36.02 5.58 -72.97
C PRO A 464 -34.99 5.56 -71.83
N ILE A 465 -35.34 4.84 -70.77
CA ILE A 465 -34.56 4.71 -69.53
C ILE A 465 -33.21 4.05 -69.85
N LYS A 466 -32.11 4.80 -69.67
CA LYS A 466 -30.78 4.19 -69.60
C LYS A 466 -30.64 3.51 -68.24
N VAL A 467 -30.41 2.20 -68.24
CA VAL A 467 -30.10 1.41 -67.05
C VAL A 467 -28.71 1.82 -66.55
N CYS A 468 -28.66 2.75 -65.60
CA CYS A 468 -27.45 2.98 -64.82
C CYS A 468 -27.44 1.97 -63.66
N ARG A 469 -26.40 1.12 -63.61
CA ARG A 469 -26.13 0.31 -62.42
C ARG A 469 -25.91 1.25 -61.24
N HIS A 470 -26.71 1.08 -60.20
CA HIS A 470 -26.55 1.82 -58.96
C HIS A 470 -25.22 1.40 -58.31
N VAL A 471 -24.23 2.29 -58.33
CA VAL A 471 -23.05 2.18 -57.47
C VAL A 471 -23.49 2.68 -56.10
N ASN A 472 -23.33 1.82 -55.09
CA ASN A 472 -23.70 2.11 -53.70
C ASN A 472 -23.09 3.44 -53.26
N THR A 473 -23.92 4.46 -53.07
CA THR A 473 -23.53 5.70 -52.39
C THR A 473 -23.46 5.42 -50.89
N ARG A 474 -22.31 4.93 -50.42
CA ARG A 474 -21.88 5.05 -49.03
C ARG A 474 -20.76 6.09 -48.99
N ASN A 475 -21.12 7.35 -49.27
CA ASN A 475 -20.19 8.46 -49.37
C ASN A 475 -20.16 9.31 -48.08
N LEU A 476 -20.53 8.75 -46.93
CA LEU A 476 -20.40 9.45 -45.65
C LEU A 476 -18.96 9.37 -45.11
N ASP A 477 -18.24 8.31 -45.45
CA ASP A 477 -16.86 8.11 -44.99
C ASP A 477 -15.86 8.99 -45.78
N GLU A 478 -16.17 9.30 -47.04
CA GLU A 478 -15.35 10.15 -47.91
C GLU A 478 -15.43 11.64 -47.53
N GLU A 479 -16.62 12.15 -47.18
CA GLU A 479 -16.78 13.53 -46.67
C GLU A 479 -16.06 13.74 -45.32
N TYR A 480 -16.01 12.71 -44.48
CA TYR A 480 -15.31 12.76 -43.20
C TYR A 480 -13.78 12.79 -43.41
N GLN A 481 -13.29 12.07 -44.42
CA GLN A 481 -11.88 12.07 -44.80
C GLN A 481 -11.44 13.39 -45.45
N GLU A 482 -12.26 13.99 -46.31
CA GLU A 482 -11.96 15.31 -46.89
C GLU A 482 -11.95 16.42 -45.85
N ARG A 483 -12.86 16.38 -44.87
CA ARG A 483 -12.87 17.35 -43.76
C ARG A 483 -11.63 17.22 -42.87
N LEU A 484 -11.09 16.00 -42.72
CA LEU A 484 -9.85 15.76 -41.95
C LEU A 484 -8.59 16.18 -42.72
N LEU A 485 -8.56 16.02 -44.05
CA LEU A 485 -7.41 16.36 -44.88
C LEU A 485 -7.34 17.86 -45.25
N TYR A 486 -8.49 18.52 -45.44
CA TYR A 486 -8.56 19.88 -45.99
C TYR A 486 -9.36 20.86 -45.13
N GLY A 487 -9.70 20.48 -43.89
CA GLY A 487 -10.32 21.40 -42.92
C GLY A 487 -9.38 22.54 -42.52
N PRO A 488 -9.90 23.74 -42.21
CA PRO A 488 -9.07 24.88 -41.84
C PRO A 488 -8.33 24.58 -40.54
N ILE A 489 -7.00 24.63 -40.60
CA ILE A 489 -6.14 24.69 -39.42
C ILE A 489 -6.35 26.09 -38.86
N SER A 490 -7.18 26.21 -37.83
CA SER A 490 -7.38 27.50 -37.14
C SER A 490 -6.08 27.92 -36.47
N ASP A 491 -5.73 29.19 -36.67
CA ASP A 491 -4.55 29.89 -36.12
C ASP A 491 -4.45 29.84 -34.59
#